data_AF-A0A843W319-F1
#
_entry.id   AF-A0A843W319-F1
#
_cell.length_a   1.000
_cell.length_b   1.000
_cell.length_c   1.000
_cell.angle_alpha   90.00
_cell.angle_beta   90.00
_cell.angle_gamma   90.00
#
_symmetry.space_group_name_H-M   'P 1'
#
loop_
_entity.id
_entity.type
_entity.pdbx_description
1 polymer ?
#
loop_
_entity_poly.entity_id
_entity_poly.type
_entity_poly.pdbx_seq_one_letter_code
_entity_poly.pdbx_strand_id
1 'polypeptide(L)'
;MEGEKNPGEGSSQRKRQAERQSSRRQMEAPPVEQEVDTAVMEVGEEEEVPTMNVEEERKKRAKAMKSDREAAQRQTAELRRELERVRSTGAGGASSSRGAGGSPSLLESQLAGAVLRAKEAQRHLEERERDLQLTTEHAMDLQGERDRLRGEVQTTRSERDQLRIRAEATEAQVAEATKELAALRVQRLPGDQEEVTRLRTELLEKQTVARSLQ
;
A
#
# COMPACT_ATOMS: atom_id res chain seq x y z
N MET A 1 21.16 -73.78 -37.46
CA MET A 1 21.13 -73.23 -36.09
C MET A 1 21.15 -71.73 -36.23
N GLU A 2 19.98 -71.12 -36.36
CA GLU A 2 19.80 -69.67 -36.51
C GLU A 2 19.50 -69.09 -35.14
N GLY A 3 20.29 -68.11 -34.70
CA GLY A 3 20.12 -67.42 -33.43
C GLY A 3 19.28 -66.16 -33.61
N GLU A 4 18.11 -66.15 -32.99
CA GLU A 4 17.18 -65.02 -32.93
C GLU A 4 17.81 -63.83 -32.20
N LYS A 5 17.81 -62.65 -32.85
CA LYS A 5 18.19 -61.37 -32.24
C LYS A 5 16.95 -60.68 -31.69
N ASN A 6 16.89 -60.54 -30.37
CA ASN A 6 15.86 -59.82 -29.61
C ASN A 6 15.79 -58.32 -29.98
N PRO A 7 14.64 -57.77 -30.40
CA PRO A 7 14.46 -56.35 -30.71
C PRO A 7 13.88 -55.56 -29.51
N GLY A 8 14.38 -55.78 -28.29
CA GLY A 8 13.74 -55.31 -27.05
C GLY A 8 14.31 -54.04 -26.39
N GLU A 9 15.56 -53.65 -26.67
CA GLU A 9 16.27 -52.71 -25.78
C GLU A 9 16.34 -51.25 -26.28
N GLY A 10 15.97 -50.98 -27.54
CA GLY A 10 16.10 -49.64 -28.13
C GLY A 10 14.99 -48.63 -27.76
N SER A 11 13.82 -49.10 -27.32
CA SER A 11 12.65 -48.23 -27.08
C SER A 11 12.68 -47.53 -25.72
N SER A 12 13.25 -48.18 -24.70
CA SER A 12 13.32 -47.66 -23.33
C SER A 12 14.35 -46.53 -23.16
N GLN A 13 15.44 -46.54 -23.92
CA GLN A 13 16.44 -45.45 -23.88
C GLN A 13 15.93 -44.17 -24.57
N ARG A 14 15.21 -44.30 -25.70
CA ARG A 14 14.63 -43.14 -26.40
C ARG A 14 13.54 -42.46 -25.58
N LYS A 15 12.72 -43.23 -24.86
CA LYS A 15 11.67 -42.68 -23.99
C LYS A 15 12.25 -41.87 -22.81
N ARG A 16 13.36 -42.34 -22.22
CA ARG A 16 14.06 -41.62 -21.14
C ARG A 16 14.79 -40.36 -21.61
N GLN A 17 15.28 -40.32 -22.85
CA GLN A 17 15.85 -39.09 -23.43
C GLN A 17 14.78 -38.03 -23.75
N ALA A 18 13.61 -38.44 -24.25
CA ALA A 18 12.51 -37.53 -24.52
C ALA A 18 11.94 -36.89 -23.23
N GLU A 19 11.82 -37.65 -22.14
CA GLU A 19 11.37 -37.13 -20.84
C GLU A 19 12.35 -36.13 -20.22
N ARG A 20 13.66 -36.33 -20.41
CA ARG A 20 14.70 -35.39 -19.95
C ARG A 20 14.72 -34.09 -20.77
N GLN A 21 14.42 -34.14 -22.07
CA GLN A 21 14.27 -32.93 -22.87
C GLN A 21 12.98 -32.17 -22.55
N SER A 22 11.89 -32.88 -22.23
CA SER A 22 10.63 -32.27 -21.81
C SER A 22 10.73 -31.61 -20.43
N SER A 23 11.42 -32.26 -19.47
CA SER A 23 11.65 -31.67 -18.13
C SER A 23 12.63 -30.49 -18.15
N ARG A 24 13.56 -30.44 -19.12
CA ARG A 24 14.49 -29.29 -19.27
C ARG A 24 13.80 -28.07 -19.87
N ARG A 25 12.76 -28.26 -20.70
CA ARG A 25 11.94 -27.17 -21.25
C ARG A 25 10.92 -26.59 -20.26
N GLN A 26 10.60 -27.29 -19.17
CA GLN A 26 9.69 -26.78 -18.13
C GLN A 26 10.42 -26.04 -16.99
N MET A 27 11.75 -25.90 -17.08
CA MET A 27 12.58 -25.13 -16.15
C MET A 27 13.31 -23.97 -16.83
N GLU A 28 13.06 -23.72 -18.11
CA GLU A 28 13.45 -22.47 -18.77
C GLU A 28 12.40 -21.42 -18.40
N ALA A 29 12.75 -20.59 -17.41
CA ALA A 29 12.06 -19.32 -17.17
C ALA A 29 11.95 -18.56 -18.51
N PRO A 30 10.79 -17.93 -18.80
CA PRO A 30 10.67 -17.12 -20.00
C PRO A 30 11.80 -16.08 -20.03
N PRO A 31 12.42 -15.80 -21.20
CA PRO A 31 13.28 -14.65 -21.30
C PRO A 31 12.44 -13.43 -20.90
N VAL A 32 12.90 -12.75 -19.85
CA VAL A 32 12.42 -11.42 -19.50
C VAL A 32 12.92 -10.52 -20.62
N GLU A 33 12.18 -10.47 -21.72
CA GLU A 33 12.20 -9.32 -22.60
C GLU A 33 11.66 -8.17 -21.76
N GLN A 34 12.60 -7.46 -21.12
CA GLN A 34 12.39 -6.10 -20.65
C GLN A 34 12.19 -5.22 -21.89
N GLU A 35 11.05 -5.35 -22.53
CA GLU A 35 10.39 -4.18 -23.10
C GLU A 35 10.02 -3.33 -21.89
N VAL A 36 10.94 -2.44 -21.53
CA VAL A 36 10.63 -1.23 -20.77
C VAL A 36 9.73 -0.40 -21.67
N ASP A 37 8.47 -0.82 -21.76
CA ASP A 37 7.36 0.10 -21.93
C ASP A 37 7.45 1.04 -20.73
N THR A 38 8.24 2.08 -20.92
CA THR A 38 8.15 3.33 -20.18
C THR A 38 6.80 3.92 -20.54
N ALA A 39 5.75 3.31 -20.00
CA ALA A 39 4.54 4.01 -19.66
C ALA A 39 4.99 5.10 -18.69
N VAL A 40 5.39 6.24 -19.26
CA VAL A 40 5.26 7.53 -18.63
C VAL A 40 3.77 7.58 -18.30
N MET A 41 3.43 7.12 -17.10
CA MET A 41 2.22 7.59 -16.46
C MET A 41 2.45 9.08 -16.30
N GLU A 42 2.08 9.84 -17.33
CA GLU A 42 1.56 11.18 -17.14
C GLU A 42 0.49 11.01 -16.07
N VAL A 43 0.88 11.31 -14.83
CA VAL A 43 -0.05 11.57 -13.75
C VAL A 43 -0.83 12.75 -14.28
N GLY A 44 -2.02 12.42 -14.81
CA GLY A 44 -2.97 13.38 -15.33
C GLY A 44 -3.08 14.52 -14.36
N GLU A 45 -3.09 15.70 -14.95
CA GLU A 45 -3.41 17.01 -14.40
C GLU A 45 -3.94 16.94 -12.99
N GLU A 46 -3.25 17.61 -12.06
CA GLU A 46 -3.77 17.91 -10.74
C GLU A 46 -5.13 18.59 -10.93
N GLU A 47 -6.22 17.82 -10.91
CA GLU A 47 -7.55 18.35 -10.67
C GLU A 47 -7.43 19.08 -9.34
N GLU A 48 -7.43 20.41 -9.41
CA GLU A 48 -7.65 21.27 -8.25
C GLU A 48 -8.99 20.85 -7.65
N VAL A 49 -8.93 19.88 -6.75
CA VAL A 49 -10.06 19.48 -5.93
C VAL A 49 -10.49 20.77 -5.25
N PRO A 50 -11.73 21.25 -5.44
CA PRO A 50 -12.21 22.45 -4.81
C PRO A 50 -11.91 22.31 -3.32
N THR A 51 -11.03 23.16 -2.80
CA THR A 51 -10.76 23.25 -1.37
C THR A 51 -11.99 23.86 -0.72
N MET A 52 -13.10 23.12 -0.72
CA MET A 52 -14.20 23.38 0.19
C MET A 52 -13.60 23.50 1.57
N ASN A 53 -13.95 24.55 2.28
CA ASN A 53 -13.43 24.84 3.61
C ASN A 53 -13.99 23.78 4.60
N VAL A 54 -13.46 22.55 4.53
CA VAL A 54 -13.96 21.34 5.22
C VAL A 54 -14.13 21.61 6.71
N GLU A 55 -13.23 22.41 7.28
CA GLU A 55 -13.27 22.77 8.68
C GLU A 55 -14.41 23.74 9.03
N GLU A 56 -14.76 24.65 8.12
CA GLU A 56 -15.89 25.56 8.29
C GLU A 56 -17.23 24.81 8.14
N GLU A 57 -17.36 23.91 7.16
CA GLU A 57 -18.51 23.02 7.05
C GLU A 57 -18.66 22.13 8.29
N ARG A 58 -17.57 21.57 8.80
CA ARG A 58 -17.57 20.76 10.02
C ARG A 58 -18.06 21.57 11.23
N LYS A 59 -17.56 22.80 11.40
CA LYS A 59 -18.02 23.72 12.46
C LYS A 59 -19.50 24.06 12.31
N LYS A 60 -20.01 24.26 11.09
CA LYS A 60 -21.43 24.49 10.83
C LYS A 60 -22.29 23.26 11.17
N ARG A 61 -21.88 22.06 10.72
CA ARG A 61 -22.59 20.80 11.02
C ARG A 61 -22.59 20.48 12.52
N ALA A 62 -21.47 20.65 13.21
CA ALA A 62 -21.39 20.44 14.65
C ALA A 62 -22.32 21.39 15.44
N LYS A 63 -22.41 22.65 15.03
CA LYS A 63 -23.35 23.62 15.63
C LYS A 63 -24.81 23.23 15.38
N ALA A 64 -25.14 22.79 14.16
CA ALA A 64 -26.48 22.34 13.82
C ALA A 64 -26.90 21.12 14.65
N MET A 65 -26.06 20.09 14.73
CA MET A 65 -26.32 18.89 15.54
C MET A 65 -26.52 19.22 17.02
N LYS A 66 -25.69 20.12 17.58
CA LYS A 66 -25.85 20.56 18.97
C LYS A 66 -27.19 21.26 19.19
N SER A 67 -27.61 22.11 18.26
CA SER A 67 -28.92 22.78 18.30
C SER A 67 -30.06 21.77 18.26
N ASP A 68 -29.97 20.77 17.38
CA ASP A 68 -31.00 19.71 17.24
C ASP A 68 -31.11 18.87 18.51
N ARG A 69 -29.97 18.53 19.13
CA ARG A 69 -29.93 17.81 20.41
C ARG A 69 -30.58 18.62 21.53
N GLU A 70 -30.29 19.92 21.62
CA GLU A 70 -30.91 20.80 22.60
C GLU A 70 -32.42 20.94 22.37
N ALA A 71 -32.87 21.04 21.11
CA ALA A 71 -34.29 21.08 20.76
C ALA A 71 -35.01 19.78 21.17
N ALA A 72 -34.43 18.62 20.86
CA ALA A 72 -34.97 17.32 21.25
C ALA A 72 -35.01 17.15 22.78
N GLN A 73 -34.02 17.67 23.51
CA GLN A 73 -34.02 17.68 24.97
C GLN A 73 -35.15 18.53 25.55
N ARG A 74 -35.39 19.73 24.98
CA ARG A 74 -36.49 20.61 25.38
C ARG A 74 -37.84 19.96 25.15
N GLN A 75 -38.06 19.33 24.00
CA GLN A 75 -39.31 18.62 23.69
C GLN A 75 -39.57 17.46 24.67
N THR A 76 -38.57 16.64 24.97
CA THR A 76 -38.72 15.55 25.95
C THR A 76 -38.99 16.09 27.36
N ALA A 77 -38.36 17.21 27.75
CA ALA A 77 -38.61 17.85 29.04
C ALA A 77 -40.02 18.44 29.13
N GLU A 78 -40.53 19.00 28.04
CA GLU A 78 -41.89 19.54 27.94
C GLU A 78 -42.94 18.44 28.08
N LEU A 79 -42.80 17.34 27.31
CA LEU A 79 -43.67 16.16 27.42
C LEU A 79 -43.65 15.58 28.84
N ARG A 80 -42.49 15.58 29.50
CA ARG A 80 -42.36 15.13 30.89
C ARG A 80 -43.10 16.04 31.88
N ARG A 81 -43.00 17.36 31.70
CA ARG A 81 -43.74 18.34 32.53
C ARG A 81 -45.25 18.21 32.32
N GLU A 82 -45.70 17.99 31.09
CA GLU A 82 -47.11 17.78 30.79
C GLU A 82 -47.63 16.48 31.43
N LEU A 83 -46.82 15.41 31.47
CA LEU A 83 -47.16 14.16 32.15
C LEU A 83 -47.33 14.36 33.65
N GLU A 84 -46.45 15.16 34.24
CA GLU A 84 -46.52 15.52 35.65
C GLU A 84 -47.73 16.39 35.95
N ARG A 85 -48.07 17.36 35.08
CA ARG A 85 -49.30 18.14 35.18
C ARG A 85 -50.53 17.25 35.13
N VAL A 86 -50.65 16.36 34.13
CA VAL A 86 -51.80 15.45 33.99
C VAL A 86 -51.96 14.57 35.23
N ARG A 87 -50.86 14.00 35.73
CA ARG A 87 -50.85 13.22 36.99
C ARG A 87 -51.30 14.04 38.20
N SER A 88 -50.89 15.30 38.28
CA SER A 88 -51.27 16.20 39.39
C SER A 88 -52.75 16.63 39.33
N THR A 89 -53.28 16.89 38.13
CA THR A 89 -54.67 17.32 37.93
C THR A 89 -55.67 16.16 38.02
N GLY A 90 -55.24 14.94 37.66
CA GLY A 90 -56.04 13.72 37.84
C GLY A 90 -56.29 13.36 39.31
N ALA A 91 -55.48 13.87 40.25
CA ALA A 91 -55.62 13.63 41.68
C ALA A 91 -56.58 14.61 42.40
N GLY A 92 -57.03 15.69 41.76
CA GLY A 92 -57.76 16.79 42.41
C GLY A 92 -59.29 16.76 42.33
N GLY A 93 -59.89 15.81 41.60
CA GLY A 93 -61.31 15.88 41.20
C GLY A 93 -62.27 14.86 41.83
N ALA A 94 -61.80 13.92 42.64
CA ALA A 94 -62.67 12.91 43.24
C ALA A 94 -62.36 12.70 44.72
N SER A 95 -63.08 13.44 45.56
CA SER A 95 -63.38 13.00 46.92
C SER A 95 -64.15 11.68 46.86
N SER A 96 -63.48 10.53 46.90
CA SER A 96 -64.07 9.31 47.48
C SER A 96 -63.04 8.22 47.71
N SER A 97 -63.21 7.57 48.84
CA SER A 97 -62.48 6.47 49.46
C SER A 97 -61.98 5.33 48.56
N ARG A 98 -60.82 4.79 48.95
CA ARG A 98 -60.34 3.40 48.82
C ARG A 98 -60.00 2.89 47.41
N GLY A 99 -58.73 2.53 47.24
CA GLY A 99 -58.28 1.64 46.16
C GLY A 99 -56.94 2.07 45.56
N ALA A 100 -55.84 1.69 46.20
CA ALA A 100 -54.52 1.74 45.58
C ALA A 100 -54.50 0.77 44.39
N GLY A 101 -54.66 1.29 43.17
CA GLY A 101 -54.68 0.49 41.95
C GLY A 101 -55.38 1.13 40.75
N GLY A 102 -55.43 2.46 40.68
CA GLY A 102 -56.04 3.16 39.54
C GLY A 102 -55.17 3.01 38.29
N SER A 103 -55.69 2.33 37.28
CA SER A 103 -55.08 2.27 35.95
C SER A 103 -54.84 3.70 35.42
N PRO A 104 -53.67 4.00 34.85
CA PRO A 104 -53.39 5.33 34.31
C PRO A 104 -54.44 5.70 33.26
N SER A 105 -54.84 6.97 33.23
CA SER A 105 -55.79 7.44 32.24
C SER A 105 -55.24 7.23 30.82
N LEU A 106 -56.12 7.16 29.82
CA LEU A 106 -55.72 7.00 28.41
C LEU A 106 -54.70 8.09 28.00
N LEU A 107 -54.91 9.33 28.45
CA LEU A 107 -54.02 10.45 28.19
C LEU A 107 -52.65 10.29 28.88
N GLU A 108 -52.60 9.83 30.13
CA GLU A 108 -51.33 9.53 30.81
C GLU A 108 -50.55 8.42 30.10
N SER A 109 -51.24 7.38 29.62
CA SER A 109 -50.62 6.28 28.90
C SER A 109 -50.07 6.73 27.54
N GLN A 110 -50.83 7.56 26.80
CA GLN A 110 -50.40 8.14 25.53
C GLN A 110 -49.16 9.03 25.70
N LEU A 111 -49.17 9.90 26.71
CA LEU A 111 -48.09 10.84 26.96
C LEU A 111 -46.84 10.15 27.54
N ALA A 112 -47.00 9.14 28.39
CA ALA A 112 -45.91 8.27 28.81
C ALA A 112 -45.27 7.54 27.62
N GLY A 113 -46.09 7.04 26.69
CA GLY A 113 -45.62 6.47 25.43
C GLY A 113 -44.87 7.49 24.55
N ALA A 114 -45.33 8.74 24.50
CA ALA A 114 -44.65 9.81 23.77
C ALA A 114 -43.28 10.13 24.37
N VAL A 115 -43.16 10.18 25.70
CA VAL A 115 -41.88 10.39 26.40
C VAL A 115 -40.91 9.24 26.12
N LEU A 116 -41.38 7.99 26.07
CA LEU A 116 -40.53 6.84 25.73
C LEU A 116 -40.00 6.93 24.30
N ARG A 117 -40.87 7.19 23.32
CA ARG A 117 -40.46 7.39 21.92
C ARG A 117 -39.49 8.56 21.76
N ALA A 118 -39.70 9.66 22.48
CA ALA A 118 -38.80 10.80 22.46
C ALA A 118 -37.41 10.46 23.02
N LYS A 119 -37.34 9.65 24.09
CA LYS A 119 -36.06 9.14 24.63
C LYS A 119 -35.36 8.17 23.68
N GLU A 120 -36.11 7.31 23.00
CA GLU A 120 -35.55 6.41 21.99
C GLU A 120 -34.99 7.19 20.80
N ALA A 121 -35.72 8.20 20.31
CA ALA A 121 -35.24 9.11 19.28
C ALA A 121 -33.97 9.85 19.70
N GLN A 122 -33.87 10.30 20.95
CA GLN A 122 -32.65 10.90 21.49
C GLN A 122 -31.46 9.93 21.47
N ARG A 123 -31.66 8.66 21.85
CA ARG A 123 -30.59 7.67 21.80
C ARG A 123 -30.09 7.45 20.37
N HIS A 124 -31.00 7.37 19.40
CA HIS A 124 -30.61 7.24 17.99
C HIS A 124 -29.85 8.47 17.47
N LEU A 125 -30.23 9.68 17.89
CA LEU A 125 -29.46 10.88 17.54
C LEU A 125 -28.05 10.84 18.14
N GLU A 126 -27.93 10.44 19.41
CA GLU A 126 -26.62 10.31 20.06
C GLU A 126 -25.75 9.21 19.42
N GLU A 127 -26.34 8.10 18.98
CA GLU A 127 -25.64 7.04 18.25
C GLU A 127 -25.13 7.56 16.90
N ARG A 128 -25.98 8.24 16.12
CA ARG A 128 -25.57 8.88 14.87
C ARG A 128 -24.48 9.93 15.08
N GLU A 129 -24.53 10.70 16.17
CA GLU A 129 -23.46 11.64 16.53
C GLU A 129 -22.12 10.92 16.74
N ARG A 130 -22.12 9.76 17.42
CA ARG A 130 -20.93 8.95 17.63
C ARG A 130 -20.40 8.38 16.32
N ASP A 131 -21.26 7.83 15.47
CA ASP A 131 -20.87 7.28 14.17
C ASP A 131 -20.27 8.36 13.26
N LEU A 132 -20.87 9.56 13.28
CA LEU A 132 -20.32 10.71 12.57
C LEU A 132 -18.96 11.13 13.14
N GLN A 133 -18.76 11.09 14.46
CA GLN A 133 -17.45 11.36 15.06
C GLN A 133 -16.41 10.34 14.62
N LEU A 134 -16.71 9.05 14.74
CA LEU A 134 -15.81 7.96 14.32
C LEU A 134 -15.45 8.04 12.85
N THR A 135 -16.42 8.31 11.98
CA THR A 135 -16.15 8.47 10.53
C THR A 135 -15.30 9.71 10.25
N THR A 136 -15.48 10.81 10.99
CA THR A 136 -14.61 11.99 10.84
C THR A 136 -13.20 11.76 11.36
N GLU A 137 -13.03 11.00 12.45
CA GLU A 137 -11.71 10.61 12.97
C GLU A 137 -10.99 9.74 11.95
N HIS A 138 -11.66 8.69 11.46
CA HIS A 138 -11.09 7.81 10.44
C HIS A 138 -10.71 8.58 9.15
N ALA A 139 -11.53 9.54 8.72
CA ALA A 139 -11.21 10.38 7.57
C ALA A 139 -9.95 11.24 7.80
N MET A 140 -9.75 11.76 9.02
CA MET A 140 -8.52 12.51 9.37
C MET A 140 -7.30 11.61 9.39
N ASP A 141 -7.42 10.39 9.92
CA ASP A 141 -6.33 9.41 9.94
C ASP A 141 -5.90 9.05 8.52
N LEU A 142 -6.87 8.72 7.64
CA LEU A 142 -6.61 8.45 6.22
C LEU A 142 -5.97 9.65 5.51
N GLN A 143 -6.39 10.87 5.84
CA GLN A 143 -5.76 12.08 5.29
C GLN A 143 -4.30 12.19 5.74
N GLY A 144 -4.01 11.92 7.02
CA GLY A 144 -2.64 11.91 7.54
C GLY A 144 -1.76 10.84 6.88
N GLU A 145 -2.30 9.63 6.69
CA GLU A 145 -1.60 8.55 5.97
C GLU A 145 -1.32 8.93 4.52
N ARG A 146 -2.29 9.52 3.81
CA ARG A 146 -2.11 10.02 2.44
C ARG A 146 -0.99 11.05 2.36
N ASP A 147 -0.98 12.04 3.25
CA ASP A 147 0.01 13.11 3.25
C ASP A 147 1.41 12.57 3.58
N ARG A 148 1.51 11.59 4.49
CA ARG A 148 2.75 10.86 4.78
C ARG A 148 3.25 10.09 3.55
N LEU A 149 2.39 9.28 2.92
CA LEU A 149 2.75 8.50 1.72
C LEU A 149 3.19 9.42 0.58
N ARG A 150 2.56 10.60 0.42
CA ARG A 150 2.97 11.60 -0.55
C ARG A 150 4.42 12.07 -0.30
N GLY A 151 4.77 12.32 0.97
CA GLY A 151 6.14 12.66 1.37
C GLY A 151 7.14 11.54 1.11
N GLU A 152 6.78 10.29 1.40
CA GLU A 152 7.61 9.11 1.11
C GLU A 152 7.84 8.94 -0.40
N VAL A 153 6.80 9.10 -1.23
CA VAL A 153 6.93 9.06 -2.70
C VAL A 153 7.85 10.15 -3.23
N GLN A 154 7.73 11.38 -2.70
CA GLN A 154 8.60 12.48 -3.10
C GLN A 154 10.07 12.22 -2.75
N THR A 155 10.31 11.67 -1.55
CA THR A 155 11.65 11.29 -1.09
C THR A 155 12.25 10.23 -2.00
N THR A 156 11.52 9.14 -2.24
CA THR A 156 11.97 8.04 -3.13
C THR A 156 12.24 8.53 -4.56
N ARG A 157 11.43 9.46 -5.09
CA ARG A 157 11.70 10.08 -6.40
C ARG A 157 13.02 10.84 -6.40
N SER A 158 13.28 11.64 -5.37
CA SER A 158 14.54 12.38 -5.25
C SER A 158 15.76 11.45 -5.13
N GLU A 159 15.64 10.35 -4.37
CA GLU A 159 16.69 9.34 -4.25
C GLU A 159 16.95 8.62 -5.57
N ARG A 160 15.89 8.25 -6.29
CA ARG A 160 15.97 7.67 -7.64
C ARG A 160 16.70 8.61 -8.59
N ASP A 161 16.36 9.89 -8.60
CA ASP A 161 16.98 10.88 -9.50
C ASP A 161 18.46 11.08 -9.16
N GLN A 162 18.83 11.08 -7.87
CA GLN A 162 20.23 11.10 -7.43
C GLN A 162 20.99 9.84 -7.87
N LEU A 163 20.37 8.66 -7.75
CA LEU A 163 20.98 7.40 -8.19
C LEU A 163 21.18 7.38 -9.70
N ARG A 164 20.24 7.92 -10.47
CA ARG A 164 20.38 8.06 -11.93
C ARG A 164 21.57 8.94 -12.29
N ILE A 165 21.71 10.11 -11.68
CA ILE A 165 22.86 11.00 -11.90
C ILE A 165 24.18 10.28 -11.54
N ARG A 166 24.20 9.54 -10.43
CA ARG A 166 25.39 8.76 -10.03
C ARG A 166 25.71 7.66 -11.04
N ALA A 167 24.71 6.95 -11.54
CA ALA A 167 24.91 5.91 -12.57
C ALA A 167 25.51 6.51 -13.85
N GLU A 168 24.94 7.61 -14.35
CA GLU A 168 25.45 8.33 -15.53
C GLU A 168 26.91 8.80 -15.30
N ALA A 169 27.24 9.30 -14.12
CA ALA A 169 28.61 9.68 -13.77
C ALA A 169 29.57 8.49 -13.73
N THR A 170 29.14 7.34 -13.19
CA THR A 170 29.97 6.12 -13.18
C THR A 170 30.19 5.57 -14.58
N GLU A 171 29.19 5.61 -15.45
CA GLU A 171 29.33 5.22 -16.86
C GLU A 171 30.33 6.12 -17.58
N ALA A 172 30.31 7.43 -17.34
CA ALA A 172 31.29 8.37 -17.89
C ALA A 172 32.72 8.05 -17.40
N GLN A 173 32.89 7.72 -16.12
CA GLN A 173 34.20 7.32 -15.56
C GLN A 173 34.71 6.02 -16.18
N VAL A 174 33.84 5.03 -16.37
CA VAL A 174 34.20 3.77 -17.05
C VAL A 174 34.56 4.02 -18.52
N ALA A 175 33.82 4.88 -19.22
CA ALA A 175 34.11 5.27 -20.59
C ALA A 175 35.48 5.95 -20.71
N GLU A 176 35.86 6.79 -19.73
CA GLU A 176 37.17 7.43 -19.74
C GLU A 176 38.31 6.46 -19.40
N ALA A 177 38.14 5.65 -18.35
CA ALA A 177 39.12 4.62 -18.00
C ALA A 177 39.35 3.62 -19.13
N THR A 178 38.32 3.28 -19.90
CA THR A 178 38.44 2.40 -21.08
C THR A 178 39.21 3.06 -22.22
N LYS A 179 39.03 4.37 -22.47
CA LYS A 179 39.88 5.12 -23.41
C LYS A 179 41.33 5.20 -22.94
N GLU A 180 41.58 5.49 -21.67
CA GLU A 180 42.93 5.52 -21.09
C GLU A 180 43.62 4.16 -21.23
N LEU A 181 42.92 3.07 -20.90
CA LEU A 181 43.43 1.70 -21.10
C LEU A 181 43.72 1.39 -22.57
N ALA A 182 42.87 1.84 -23.50
CA ALA A 182 43.11 1.68 -24.93
C ALA A 182 44.35 2.47 -25.38
N ALA A 183 44.51 3.72 -24.92
CA ALA A 183 45.67 4.55 -25.22
C ALA A 183 46.97 3.93 -24.68
N LEU A 184 46.96 3.42 -23.45
CA LEU A 184 48.09 2.71 -22.86
C LEU A 184 48.45 1.43 -23.64
N ARG A 185 47.45 0.69 -24.13
CA ARG A 185 47.69 -0.49 -25.00
C ARG A 185 48.35 -0.12 -26.32
N VAL A 186 47.98 1.02 -26.91
CA VAL A 186 48.59 1.51 -28.16
C VAL A 186 50.00 2.05 -27.90
N GLN A 187 50.24 2.71 -26.75
CA GLN A 187 51.57 3.18 -26.37
C GLN A 187 52.53 2.06 -25.96
N ARG A 188 52.03 0.91 -25.53
CA ARG A 188 52.84 -0.29 -25.28
C ARG A 188 53.42 -0.75 -26.62
N LEU A 189 54.68 -0.42 -26.87
CA LEU A 189 55.33 -0.65 -28.15
C LEU A 189 55.41 -2.16 -28.44
N PRO A 190 55.21 -2.60 -29.70
CA PRO A 190 55.51 -3.98 -30.10
C PRO A 190 56.97 -4.35 -29.81
N GLY A 191 57.87 -3.36 -29.78
CA GLY A 191 59.26 -3.51 -29.35
C GLY A 191 59.42 -4.04 -27.92
N ASP A 192 58.54 -3.67 -26.98
CA ASP A 192 58.60 -4.17 -25.60
C ASP A 192 58.25 -5.67 -25.54
N GLN A 193 57.33 -6.12 -26.41
CA GLN A 193 57.01 -7.55 -26.52
C GLN A 193 58.11 -8.34 -27.24
N GLU A 194 58.70 -7.78 -28.29
CA GLU A 194 59.82 -8.39 -29.03
C GLU A 194 61.11 -8.44 -28.19
N GLU A 195 61.36 -7.44 -27.36
CA GLU A 195 62.52 -7.41 -26.47
C GLU A 195 62.35 -8.41 -25.32
N VAL A 196 61.13 -8.57 -24.78
CA VAL A 196 60.82 -9.63 -23.81
C VAL A 196 60.96 -11.03 -24.41
N THR A 197 60.55 -11.25 -25.66
CA THR A 197 60.73 -12.55 -26.32
C THR A 197 62.21 -12.82 -26.62
N ARG A 198 62.96 -11.81 -27.09
CA ARG A 198 64.41 -11.91 -27.33
C ARG A 198 65.21 -12.19 -26.06
N LEU A 199 64.89 -11.52 -24.96
CA LEU A 199 65.52 -11.78 -23.66
C LEU A 199 65.18 -13.17 -23.11
N ARG A 200 63.96 -13.67 -23.37
CA ARG A 200 63.59 -15.05 -23.05
C ARG A 200 64.37 -16.08 -23.86
N THR A 201 64.57 -15.86 -25.16
CA THR A 201 65.38 -16.76 -25.98
C THR A 201 66.84 -16.76 -25.56
N GLU A 202 67.44 -15.59 -25.30
CA GLU A 202 68.81 -15.51 -24.78
C GLU A 202 68.96 -16.19 -23.42
N LEU A 203 67.97 -16.05 -22.52
CA LEU A 203 68.01 -16.71 -21.22
C LEU A 203 67.95 -18.24 -21.37
N LEU A 204 67.09 -18.75 -22.25
CA LEU A 204 66.99 -20.18 -22.54
C LEU A 204 68.30 -20.73 -23.14
N GLU A 205 68.91 -20.00 -24.08
CA GLU A 205 70.21 -20.35 -24.65
C GLU A 205 71.32 -20.35 -23.59
N LYS A 206 71.37 -19.34 -22.71
CA LYS A 206 72.33 -19.32 -21.60
C LYS A 206 72.11 -20.48 -20.63
N GLN A 207 70.85 -20.87 -20.38
CA GLN A 207 70.53 -22.04 -19.55
C GLN A 207 70.91 -23.37 -20.20
N THR A 208 70.74 -23.53 -21.52
CA THR A 208 71.15 -24.74 -22.23
C THR A 208 72.67 -24.87 -22.26
N VAL A 209 73.39 -23.77 -22.53
CA VAL A 209 74.86 -23.73 -22.49
C VAL A 209 75.36 -24.04 -21.08
N ALA A 210 74.79 -23.42 -20.04
CA ALA A 210 75.17 -23.67 -18.65
C ALA A 210 74.94 -25.13 -18.23
N ARG A 211 73.86 -25.78 -18.71
CA ARG A 211 73.61 -27.21 -18.48
C ARG A 211 74.55 -28.14 -19.23
N SER A 212 75.06 -27.73 -20.39
CA SER A 212 75.99 -28.53 -21.20
C SER A 212 77.43 -28.51 -20.69
N LEU A 213 77.76 -27.59 -19.78
CA LEU A 213 79.08 -27.43 -19.16
C LEU A 213 79.19 -28.08 -17.76
N GLN A 214 78.10 -28.70 -17.27
CA GLN A 214 78.05 -29.52 -16.05
C GLN A 214 78.20 -31.00 -16.41
#